data_AF-A0AAV8GJT7-F1
#
_entry.id   AF-A0AAV8GJT7-F1
#
_cell.length_a   1.000
_cell.length_b   1.000
_cell.length_c   1.000
_cell.angle_alpha   90.00
_cell.angle_beta   90.00
_cell.angle_gamma   90.00
#
_symmetry.space_group_name_H-M   'P 1'
#
loop_
_entity.id
_entity.type
_entity.pdbx_description
1 polymer ?
#
loop_
_entity_poly.entity_id
_entity_poly.type
_entity_poly.pdbx_seq_one_letter_code
_entity_poly.pdbx_strand_id
1 'polypeptide(L)'
;MKLKFVAMNLSYSFGFLFLFISLGRSLQIITEKPPPFAFSFDFSTENPKLQQIALLGASKHVHSSLHLSGPASSVLLKKPLSFSGKDPASGFTTHFSFSTIPENVMNFGELGFFLLPYKNGNEDSLIGSKDVLQLGLPPNTISVKLVSINKTENFIRINVGADLVAQSSGLSSPNLFGQLHCSINYNGISKRMEVRVSESKELKMMSALLSYPVDLTSLLLKEKFFVGMRYSGRNLTQGINLISWSFTIDQGHIHSMHSEPLDPRSFVVTTHEDYLANHKRRGYPWGFLLVMVFAASCAVLLVWYTIASAWKSASSESGTYPIQAGYRKILMLEGESANGSLELEDFE
;
A
#
# COMPACT_ATOMS: atom_id res chain seq x y z
N MET A 1 29.74 14.48 48.89
CA MET A 1 28.30 14.32 48.54
C MET A 1 27.87 15.03 47.24
N LYS A 2 28.38 16.23 46.92
CA LYS A 2 28.00 17.01 45.72
C LYS A 2 28.28 16.35 44.35
N LEU A 3 29.31 15.49 44.24
CA LEU A 3 29.66 14.83 42.96
C LEU A 3 28.65 13.75 42.51
N LYS A 4 28.07 12.99 43.46
CA LYS A 4 27.08 11.94 43.16
C LYS A 4 25.76 12.51 42.63
N PHE A 5 25.40 13.71 43.06
CA PHE A 5 24.15 14.36 42.64
C PHE A 5 24.21 14.90 41.20
N VAL A 6 25.39 15.36 40.76
CA VAL A 6 25.60 15.84 39.38
C VAL A 6 25.63 14.67 38.39
N ALA A 7 26.29 13.57 38.74
CA ALA A 7 26.31 12.36 37.91
C ALA A 7 24.91 11.75 37.72
N MET A 8 24.07 11.80 38.75
CA MET A 8 22.72 11.27 38.70
C MET A 8 21.80 12.09 37.77
N ASN A 9 21.91 13.42 37.80
CA ASN A 9 21.12 14.30 36.90
C ASN A 9 21.58 14.23 35.43
N LEU A 10 22.87 13.98 35.17
CA LEU A 10 23.37 13.79 33.80
C LEU A 10 22.84 12.49 33.17
N SER A 11 22.71 11.42 33.98
CA SER A 11 22.19 10.12 33.55
C SER A 11 20.72 10.19 33.10
N TYR A 12 19.87 10.90 33.85
CA TYR A 12 18.46 11.05 33.48
C TYR A 12 18.26 11.89 32.21
N SER A 13 19.09 12.91 31.98
CA SER A 13 19.03 13.75 30.77
C SER A 13 19.36 12.95 29.51
N PHE A 14 20.40 12.10 29.56
CA PHE A 14 20.74 11.20 28.47
C PHE A 14 19.65 10.15 28.20
N GLY A 15 19.04 9.60 29.26
CA GLY A 15 17.92 8.67 29.13
C GLY A 15 16.71 9.29 28.43
N PHE A 16 16.34 10.53 28.78
CA PHE A 16 15.24 11.25 28.14
C PHE A 16 15.54 11.59 26.67
N LEU A 17 16.77 11.99 26.35
CA LEU A 17 17.18 12.26 24.96
C LEU A 17 17.11 10.99 24.10
N PHE A 18 17.55 9.84 24.63
CA PHE A 18 17.50 8.57 23.92
C PHE A 18 16.06 8.09 23.69
N LEU A 19 15.18 8.28 24.68
CA LEU A 19 13.76 8.00 24.57
C LEU A 19 13.08 8.95 23.56
N PHE A 20 13.49 10.22 23.51
CA PHE A 20 13.01 11.19 22.52
C PHE A 20 13.43 10.85 21.09
N ILE A 21 14.68 10.42 20.90
CA ILE A 21 15.18 9.99 19.59
C ILE A 21 14.50 8.68 19.16
N SER A 22 14.16 7.78 20.10
CA SER A 22 13.44 6.55 19.78
C SER A 22 11.96 6.80 19.46
N LEU A 23 11.27 7.67 20.21
CA LEU A 23 9.89 8.08 19.88
C LEU A 23 9.82 8.95 18.62
N GLY A 24 10.79 9.82 18.37
CA GLY A 24 10.89 10.61 17.13
C GLY A 24 11.11 9.73 15.90
N ARG A 25 11.92 8.67 16.01
CA ARG A 25 12.05 7.64 14.95
C ARG A 25 10.78 6.81 14.78
N SER A 26 10.04 6.54 15.85
CA SER A 26 8.73 5.87 15.79
C SER A 26 7.65 6.72 15.10
N LEU A 27 7.74 8.05 15.14
CA LEU A 27 6.80 8.97 14.49
C LEU A 27 7.18 9.33 13.04
N GLN A 28 8.34 8.89 12.55
CA GLN A 28 8.74 8.96 11.15
C GLN A 28 8.35 7.72 10.34
N ILE A 29 7.36 6.94 10.80
CA ILE A 29 6.58 6.12 9.87
C ILE A 29 5.71 7.11 9.08
N ILE A 30 6.35 7.77 8.10
CA ILE A 30 5.67 8.19 6.89
C ILE A 30 4.86 6.95 6.50
N THR A 31 3.54 7.06 6.55
CA THR A 31 2.64 6.12 5.90
C THR A 31 2.94 6.16 4.41
N GLU A 32 4.06 5.55 4.00
CA GLU A 32 4.29 5.15 2.62
C GLU A 32 3.20 4.12 2.34
N LYS A 33 2.17 4.59 1.63
CA LYS A 33 1.10 3.74 1.12
C LYS A 33 1.78 2.61 0.33
N PRO A 34 1.47 1.33 0.60
CA PRO A 34 2.18 0.22 -0.02
C PRO A 34 2.12 0.35 -1.55
N PRO A 35 3.24 0.08 -2.24
CA PRO A 35 3.33 0.28 -3.68
C PRO A 35 2.21 -0.46 -4.42
N PRO A 36 1.72 0.09 -5.54
CA PRO A 36 0.71 -0.58 -6.36
C PRO A 36 1.19 -1.99 -6.70
N PHE A 37 0.32 -2.98 -6.52
CA PHE A 37 0.67 -4.35 -6.89
C PHE A 37 0.79 -4.42 -8.42
N ALA A 38 1.91 -4.94 -8.90
CA ALA A 38 2.20 -5.06 -10.32
C ALA A 38 2.93 -6.37 -10.63
N PHE A 39 2.58 -6.99 -11.75
CA PHE A 39 3.42 -8.00 -12.38
C PHE A 39 3.55 -7.73 -13.88
N SER A 40 4.63 -8.27 -14.45
CA SER A 40 4.85 -8.30 -15.88
C SER A 40 5.58 -9.59 -16.24
N PHE A 41 5.03 -10.29 -17.21
CA PHE A 41 5.56 -11.50 -17.80
C PHE A 41 5.87 -11.22 -19.27
N ASP A 42 7.12 -11.44 -19.63
CA ASP A 42 7.53 -11.62 -21.01
C ASP A 42 7.80 -13.11 -21.17
N PHE A 43 6.97 -13.78 -21.98
CA PHE A 43 7.11 -15.21 -22.22
C PHE A 43 8.20 -15.53 -23.24
N SER A 44 8.77 -14.49 -23.88
CA SER A 44 9.81 -14.61 -24.89
C SER A 44 11.18 -14.96 -24.31
N THR A 45 11.37 -14.64 -23.03
CA THR A 45 12.59 -14.92 -22.29
C THR A 45 12.32 -15.97 -21.21
N GLU A 46 13.31 -16.77 -20.88
CA GLU A 46 13.24 -17.66 -19.71
C GLU A 46 13.13 -16.80 -18.45
N ASN A 47 11.90 -16.57 -18.00
CA ASN A 47 11.62 -15.69 -16.88
C ASN A 47 11.42 -16.53 -15.60
N PRO A 48 12.24 -16.34 -14.54
CA PRO A 48 12.09 -17.10 -13.29
C PRO A 48 10.73 -16.86 -12.63
N LYS A 49 10.00 -15.78 -12.99
CA LYS A 49 8.66 -15.47 -12.49
C LYS A 49 7.57 -16.38 -13.04
N LEU A 50 7.84 -17.23 -14.05
CA LEU A 50 6.85 -18.17 -14.59
C LEU A 50 6.30 -19.15 -13.55
N GLN A 51 7.04 -19.40 -12.46
CA GLN A 51 6.57 -20.23 -11.34
C GLN A 51 5.34 -19.65 -10.61
N GLN A 52 5.08 -18.35 -10.76
CA GLN A 52 3.93 -17.65 -10.16
C GLN A 52 2.61 -17.89 -10.92
N ILE A 53 2.69 -18.57 -12.06
CA ILE A 53 1.56 -18.81 -12.96
C ILE A 53 1.19 -20.30 -12.93
N ALA A 54 -0.11 -20.58 -12.98
CA ALA A 54 -0.67 -21.91 -13.23
C ALA A 54 -1.16 -22.00 -14.68
N LEU A 55 -0.76 -23.07 -15.35
CA LEU A 55 -1.22 -23.45 -16.69
C LEU A 55 -2.33 -24.50 -16.53
N LEU A 56 -3.48 -24.26 -17.17
CA LEU A 56 -4.67 -25.09 -17.05
C LEU A 56 -5.22 -25.48 -18.43
N GLY A 57 -5.75 -26.69 -18.55
CA GLY A 57 -6.23 -27.24 -19.81
C GLY A 57 -5.07 -27.64 -20.72
N ALA A 58 -5.16 -27.33 -22.02
CA ALA A 58 -4.13 -27.63 -23.01
C ALA A 58 -3.09 -26.50 -23.15
N SER A 59 -3.02 -25.60 -22.17
CA SER A 59 -2.04 -24.51 -22.14
C SER A 59 -0.64 -25.05 -21.87
N LYS A 60 0.35 -24.60 -22.65
CA LYS A 60 1.75 -24.98 -22.47
C LYS A 60 2.67 -23.82 -22.83
N HIS A 61 3.82 -23.75 -22.17
CA HIS A 61 4.90 -22.85 -22.60
C HIS A 61 5.63 -23.50 -23.78
N VAL A 62 5.73 -22.78 -24.89
CA VAL A 62 6.32 -23.25 -26.14
C VAL A 62 7.27 -22.18 -26.66
N HIS A 63 8.56 -22.50 -26.67
CA HIS A 63 9.65 -21.60 -27.05
C HIS A 63 9.60 -20.28 -26.26
N SER A 64 9.07 -19.24 -26.89
CA SER A 64 9.05 -17.84 -26.46
C SER A 64 7.62 -17.33 -26.24
N SER A 65 6.65 -18.23 -26.06
CA SER A 65 5.25 -17.86 -25.86
C SER A 65 4.49 -18.90 -25.05
N LEU A 66 3.37 -18.47 -24.47
CA LEU A 66 2.43 -19.37 -23.83
C LEU A 66 1.33 -19.71 -24.83
N HIS A 67 1.35 -20.95 -25.28
CA HIS A 67 0.40 -21.47 -26.25
C HIS A 67 -0.89 -21.89 -25.55
N LEU A 68 -2.00 -21.26 -25.93
CA LEU A 68 -3.35 -21.53 -25.44
C LEU A 68 -4.18 -22.10 -26.59
N SER A 69 -4.63 -23.36 -26.46
CA SER A 69 -5.34 -24.07 -27.53
C SER A 69 -6.52 -24.91 -27.01
N GLY A 70 -7.53 -25.15 -27.85
CA GLY A 70 -8.68 -25.97 -27.49
C GLY A 70 -9.73 -25.28 -26.62
N PRO A 71 -10.72 -26.04 -26.11
CA PRO A 71 -11.97 -25.47 -25.58
C PRO A 71 -11.86 -24.78 -24.22
N ALA A 72 -10.81 -25.07 -23.45
CA ALA A 72 -10.67 -24.60 -22.07
C ALA A 72 -9.22 -24.40 -21.63
N SER A 73 -8.41 -23.74 -22.46
CA SER A 73 -7.03 -23.41 -22.07
C SER A 73 -6.98 -22.08 -21.32
N SER A 74 -6.27 -22.04 -20.20
CA SER A 74 -6.14 -20.82 -19.43
C SER A 74 -4.81 -20.70 -18.70
N VAL A 75 -4.46 -19.47 -18.41
CA VAL A 75 -3.29 -19.08 -17.63
C VAL A 75 -3.78 -18.25 -16.44
N LEU A 76 -3.31 -18.57 -15.25
CA LEU A 76 -3.80 -17.98 -14.00
C LEU A 76 -2.62 -17.55 -13.13
N LEU A 77 -2.69 -16.37 -12.52
CA LEU A 77 -1.79 -16.01 -11.44
C LEU A 77 -2.14 -16.83 -10.18
N LYS A 78 -1.21 -17.63 -9.68
CA LYS A 78 -1.44 -18.52 -8.52
C LYS A 78 -1.83 -17.77 -7.26
N LYS A 79 -1.26 -16.58 -7.05
CA LYS A 79 -1.52 -15.78 -5.85
C LYS A 79 -2.74 -14.88 -6.08
N PRO A 80 -3.80 -14.99 -5.26
CA PRO A 80 -4.94 -14.10 -5.35
C PRO A 80 -4.55 -12.68 -4.94
N LEU A 81 -5.12 -11.69 -5.61
CA LEU A 81 -4.85 -10.26 -5.42
C LEU A 81 -5.95 -9.59 -4.62
N SER A 82 -5.59 -8.60 -3.83
CA SER A 82 -6.54 -7.69 -3.16
C SER A 82 -6.27 -6.26 -3.62
N PHE A 83 -7.35 -5.51 -3.87
CA PHE A 83 -7.28 -4.06 -4.05
C PHE A 83 -7.08 -3.44 -2.66
N SER A 84 -5.83 -3.39 -2.21
CA SER A 84 -5.46 -2.86 -0.89
C SER A 84 -5.87 -1.40 -0.76
N GLY A 85 -6.53 -1.06 0.35
CA GLY A 85 -6.80 0.33 0.73
C GLY A 85 -8.27 0.75 0.81
N LYS A 86 -9.25 -0.12 0.53
CA LYS A 86 -10.70 0.21 0.54
C LYS A 86 -11.03 1.51 -0.20
N ASP A 87 -10.18 1.90 -1.15
CA ASP A 87 -10.30 3.17 -1.85
C ASP A 87 -11.25 2.98 -3.03
N PRO A 88 -12.44 3.60 -3.04
CA PRO A 88 -13.39 3.45 -4.14
C PRO A 88 -12.84 3.94 -5.48
N ALA A 89 -11.78 4.75 -5.46
CA ALA A 89 -11.07 5.20 -6.66
C ALA A 89 -10.09 4.15 -7.24
N SER A 90 -9.94 2.99 -6.60
CA SER A 90 -9.02 1.95 -7.07
C SER A 90 -9.43 1.42 -8.44
N GLY A 91 -8.45 1.38 -9.34
CA GLY A 91 -8.57 0.86 -10.69
C GLY A 91 -7.58 -0.29 -10.94
N PHE A 92 -7.61 -0.82 -12.15
CA PHE A 92 -6.57 -1.72 -12.62
C PHE A 92 -6.32 -1.51 -14.10
N THR A 93 -5.09 -1.80 -14.51
CA THR A 93 -4.72 -1.87 -15.91
C THR A 93 -4.11 -3.24 -16.19
N THR A 94 -4.53 -3.87 -17.28
CA THR A 94 -3.84 -5.04 -17.81
C THR A 94 -3.49 -4.82 -19.27
N HIS A 95 -2.30 -5.27 -19.63
CA HIS A 95 -1.80 -5.20 -20.99
C HIS A 95 -1.27 -6.56 -21.39
N PHE A 96 -1.57 -7.00 -22.60
CA PHE A 96 -1.05 -8.26 -23.11
C PHE A 96 -0.87 -8.21 -24.61
N SER A 97 0.05 -9.03 -25.10
CA SER A 97 0.25 -9.21 -26.53
C SER A 97 0.12 -10.68 -26.90
N PHE A 98 -0.52 -10.93 -28.03
CA PHE A 98 -0.81 -12.28 -28.51
C PHE A 98 -0.80 -12.33 -30.03
N SER A 99 -0.60 -13.52 -30.58
CA SER A 99 -0.78 -13.77 -32.01
C SER A 99 -1.67 -14.98 -32.22
N THR A 100 -2.50 -14.92 -33.26
CA THR A 100 -3.28 -16.09 -33.68
C THR A 100 -2.39 -17.04 -34.45
N ILE A 101 -2.60 -18.35 -34.27
CA ILE A 101 -1.87 -19.35 -35.05
C ILE A 101 -2.46 -19.36 -36.46
N PRO A 102 -1.65 -19.14 -37.50
CA PRO A 102 -2.12 -19.17 -38.87
C PRO A 102 -2.34 -20.62 -39.30
N GLU A 103 -3.57 -21.10 -39.18
CA GLU A 103 -4.04 -22.23 -39.97
C GLU A 103 -5.06 -21.73 -40.98
N ASN A 104 -5.12 -22.36 -42.16
CA ASN A 104 -6.01 -22.05 -43.28
C ASN A 104 -7.52 -22.20 -42.96
N VAL A 105 -7.88 -22.26 -41.69
CA VAL A 105 -9.22 -22.56 -41.17
C VAL A 105 -9.78 -21.31 -40.51
N MET A 106 -11.08 -21.07 -40.67
CA MET A 106 -11.80 -20.03 -39.95
C MET A 106 -11.51 -20.14 -38.44
N ASN A 107 -10.76 -19.17 -37.91
CA ASN A 107 -10.34 -19.12 -36.52
C ASN A 107 -11.51 -18.62 -35.66
N PHE A 108 -12.40 -19.54 -35.29
CA PHE A 108 -13.41 -19.28 -34.27
C PHE A 108 -12.76 -19.40 -32.90
N GLY A 109 -12.69 -18.31 -32.16
CA GLY A 109 -12.06 -18.34 -30.85
C GLY A 109 -12.46 -17.16 -29.97
N GLU A 110 -12.45 -17.42 -28.68
CA GLU A 110 -12.65 -16.41 -27.66
C GLU A 110 -11.39 -16.34 -26.79
N LEU A 111 -10.73 -15.17 -26.77
CA LEU A 111 -9.69 -14.84 -25.81
C LEU A 111 -10.27 -13.87 -24.78
N GLY A 112 -10.28 -14.25 -23.52
CA GLY A 112 -10.81 -13.42 -22.45
C GLY A 112 -9.82 -13.20 -21.32
N PHE A 113 -9.73 -11.97 -20.84
CA PHE A 113 -9.21 -11.64 -19.51
C PHE A 113 -10.33 -11.84 -18.49
N PHE A 114 -9.99 -12.33 -17.28
CA PHE A 114 -10.96 -12.45 -16.21
C PHE A 114 -10.37 -12.14 -14.82
N LEU A 115 -11.24 -11.60 -13.95
CA LEU A 115 -11.07 -11.52 -12.51
C LEU A 115 -12.08 -12.45 -11.85
N LEU A 116 -11.58 -13.54 -11.27
CA LEU A 116 -12.38 -14.57 -10.63
C LEU A 116 -12.36 -14.34 -9.11
N PRO A 117 -13.50 -14.17 -8.43
CA PRO A 117 -13.52 -13.94 -7.00
C PRO A 117 -13.01 -15.15 -6.23
N TYR A 118 -12.12 -14.89 -5.27
CA TYR A 118 -11.57 -15.86 -4.35
C TYR A 118 -12.54 -16.06 -3.18
N LYS A 119 -13.13 -17.26 -3.10
CA LYS A 119 -13.92 -17.68 -1.93
C LYS A 119 -13.01 -18.40 -0.94
N ASN A 120 -12.99 -17.89 0.29
CA ASN A 120 -12.21 -18.45 1.39
C ASN A 120 -12.71 -19.88 1.66
N GLY A 121 -11.95 -20.92 1.28
CA GLY A 121 -12.39 -22.30 1.54
C GLY A 121 -11.71 -23.44 0.77
N ASN A 122 -11.02 -23.22 -0.34
CA ASN A 122 -10.07 -24.19 -0.91
C ASN A 122 -9.35 -23.58 -2.11
N GLU A 123 -8.05 -23.32 -1.97
CA GLU A 123 -7.19 -22.90 -3.08
C GLU A 123 -7.19 -23.96 -4.21
N ASP A 124 -7.36 -25.22 -3.84
CA ASP A 124 -7.38 -26.36 -4.76
C ASP A 124 -8.71 -26.57 -5.50
N SER A 125 -9.85 -26.13 -4.96
CA SER A 125 -11.16 -26.45 -5.58
C SER A 125 -11.52 -25.54 -6.75
N LEU A 126 -10.95 -24.33 -6.85
CA LEU A 126 -11.19 -23.42 -7.99
C LEU A 126 -10.20 -23.67 -9.13
N ILE A 127 -8.96 -24.03 -8.81
CA ILE A 127 -7.88 -24.31 -9.77
C ILE A 127 -8.00 -25.73 -10.33
N GLY A 128 -8.52 -26.68 -9.53
CA GLY A 128 -8.72 -28.08 -9.91
C GLY A 128 -10.14 -28.45 -10.40
N SER A 129 -11.16 -27.61 -10.18
CA SER A 129 -12.50 -27.93 -10.66
C SER A 129 -12.60 -27.68 -12.16
N LYS A 130 -12.65 -28.80 -12.90
CA LYS A 130 -13.06 -28.82 -14.32
C LYS A 130 -14.37 -28.05 -14.55
N ASP A 131 -15.24 -27.90 -13.54
CA ASP A 131 -16.54 -27.24 -13.67
C ASP A 131 -16.46 -25.71 -13.77
N VAL A 132 -15.55 -25.04 -13.04
CA VAL A 132 -15.43 -23.56 -13.12
C VAL A 132 -14.94 -23.12 -14.51
N LEU A 133 -14.19 -23.99 -15.16
CA LEU A 133 -13.65 -23.79 -16.51
C LEU A 133 -14.54 -24.42 -17.60
N GLN A 134 -15.65 -25.10 -17.30
CA GLN A 134 -16.52 -25.72 -18.32
C GLN A 134 -18.00 -25.30 -18.22
N LEU A 135 -18.50 -24.86 -17.05
CA LEU A 135 -19.93 -24.65 -16.80
C LEU A 135 -20.39 -23.19 -16.64
N GLY A 136 -19.51 -22.22 -16.84
CA GLY A 136 -19.85 -20.80 -16.75
C GLY A 136 -19.16 -20.12 -15.57
N LEU A 137 -18.82 -18.86 -15.78
CA LEU A 137 -18.12 -18.06 -14.78
C LEU A 137 -19.05 -17.87 -13.57
N PRO A 138 -18.56 -18.04 -12.33
CA PRO A 138 -19.40 -17.85 -11.16
C PRO A 138 -19.95 -16.42 -11.09
N PRO A 139 -21.04 -16.20 -10.32
CA PRO A 139 -21.53 -14.86 -10.03
C PRO A 139 -20.39 -13.95 -9.54
N ASN A 140 -20.43 -12.68 -9.92
CA ASN A 140 -19.40 -11.66 -9.61
C ASN A 140 -18.07 -11.81 -10.36
N THR A 141 -17.95 -12.71 -11.34
CA THR A 141 -16.76 -12.76 -12.19
C THR A 141 -16.75 -11.62 -13.19
N ILE A 142 -15.66 -10.86 -13.26
CA ILE A 142 -15.51 -9.83 -14.28
C ILE A 142 -14.75 -10.44 -15.45
N SER A 143 -15.26 -10.33 -16.67
CA SER A 143 -14.51 -10.78 -17.85
C SER A 143 -14.63 -9.82 -19.03
N VAL A 144 -13.54 -9.71 -19.77
CA VAL A 144 -13.47 -8.96 -21.03
C VAL A 144 -13.00 -9.92 -22.09
N LYS A 145 -13.82 -10.13 -23.12
CA LYS A 145 -13.67 -11.19 -24.11
C LYS A 145 -13.52 -10.59 -25.50
N LEU A 146 -12.45 -10.95 -26.18
CA LEU A 146 -12.24 -10.74 -27.61
C LEU A 146 -12.78 -11.97 -28.33
N VAL A 147 -13.86 -11.80 -29.08
CA VAL A 147 -14.57 -12.87 -29.77
C VAL A 147 -14.35 -12.70 -31.26
N SER A 148 -13.82 -13.73 -31.91
CA SER A 148 -13.76 -13.83 -33.36
C SER A 148 -14.79 -14.85 -33.85
N ILE A 149 -15.76 -14.38 -34.63
CA ILE A 149 -16.79 -15.24 -35.24
C ILE A 149 -16.37 -15.61 -36.65
N ASN A 150 -15.71 -14.73 -37.40
CA ASN A 150 -15.14 -15.07 -38.70
C ASN A 150 -13.99 -14.10 -39.01
N LYS A 151 -13.45 -14.13 -40.24
CA LYS A 151 -12.33 -13.26 -40.63
C LYS A 151 -12.66 -11.76 -40.55
N THR A 152 -13.93 -11.38 -40.63
CA THR A 152 -14.39 -10.00 -40.78
C THR A 152 -15.20 -9.49 -39.58
N GLU A 153 -15.68 -10.39 -38.72
CA GLU A 153 -16.56 -10.09 -37.60
C GLU A 153 -15.88 -10.46 -36.29
N ASN A 154 -15.35 -9.41 -35.67
CA ASN A 154 -14.74 -9.48 -34.36
C ASN A 154 -15.48 -8.53 -33.42
N PHE A 155 -15.68 -8.96 -32.18
CA PHE A 155 -16.39 -8.17 -31.17
C PHE A 155 -15.65 -8.25 -29.83
N ILE A 156 -15.73 -7.17 -29.06
CA ILE A 156 -15.33 -7.16 -27.67
C ILE A 156 -16.59 -7.22 -26.82
N ARG A 157 -16.61 -8.09 -25.81
CA ARG A 157 -17.67 -8.20 -24.81
C ARG A 157 -17.13 -7.95 -23.42
N ILE A 158 -17.89 -7.22 -22.61
CA ILE A 158 -17.65 -7.04 -21.19
C ILE A 158 -18.79 -7.74 -20.46
N ASN A 159 -18.44 -8.70 -19.59
CA ASN A 159 -19.40 -9.44 -18.80
C ASN A 159 -19.11 -9.27 -17.30
N VAL A 160 -20.17 -9.22 -16.51
CA VAL A 160 -20.11 -9.27 -15.04
C VAL A 160 -21.02 -10.40 -14.58
N GLY A 161 -20.43 -11.45 -14.02
CA GLY A 161 -21.11 -12.73 -13.81
C GLY A 161 -21.53 -13.36 -15.14
N ALA A 162 -22.80 -13.76 -15.23
CA ALA A 162 -23.41 -14.29 -16.43
C ALA A 162 -23.91 -13.21 -17.40
N ASP A 163 -23.98 -11.95 -16.95
CA ASP A 163 -24.63 -10.88 -17.69
C ASP A 163 -23.67 -10.23 -18.70
N LEU A 164 -24.13 -10.10 -19.95
CA LEU A 164 -23.47 -9.29 -20.96
C LEU A 164 -23.78 -7.81 -20.67
N VAL A 165 -22.76 -7.06 -20.28
CA VAL A 165 -22.89 -5.66 -19.85
C VAL A 165 -22.63 -4.71 -21.01
N ALA A 166 -21.68 -5.04 -21.89
CA ALA A 166 -21.38 -4.22 -23.05
C ALA A 166 -20.82 -5.06 -24.20
N GLN A 167 -21.07 -4.61 -25.44
CA GLN A 167 -20.50 -5.21 -26.64
C GLN A 167 -20.11 -4.10 -27.64
N SER A 168 -18.94 -4.23 -28.27
CA SER A 168 -18.56 -3.33 -29.38
C SER A 168 -19.39 -3.64 -30.63
N SER A 169 -19.60 -2.65 -31.50
CA SER A 169 -20.02 -2.91 -32.87
C SER A 169 -18.96 -3.76 -33.60
N GLY A 170 -19.38 -4.52 -34.62
CA GLY A 170 -18.48 -5.37 -35.40
C GLY A 170 -17.25 -4.60 -35.84
N LEU A 171 -16.09 -5.06 -35.39
CA LEU A 171 -14.82 -4.44 -35.68
C LEU A 171 -14.45 -4.86 -37.09
N SER A 172 -14.47 -3.90 -38.03
CA SER A 172 -13.75 -4.03 -39.30
C SER A 172 -12.28 -4.19 -38.93
N SER A 173 -11.85 -5.44 -38.91
CA SER A 173 -10.64 -5.92 -38.26
C SER A 173 -9.39 -5.09 -38.63
N PRO A 174 -8.51 -4.72 -37.68
CA PRO A 174 -7.08 -4.78 -37.96
C PRO A 174 -6.76 -6.23 -38.30
N ASN A 175 -5.92 -6.51 -39.29
CA ASN A 175 -5.70 -7.87 -39.77
C ASN A 175 -5.35 -8.76 -38.54
N LEU A 176 -6.21 -9.71 -38.14
CA LEU A 176 -5.92 -10.57 -36.97
C LEU A 176 -4.67 -11.43 -37.18
N PHE A 177 -4.14 -11.42 -38.40
CA PHE A 177 -2.85 -11.96 -38.77
C PHE A 177 -1.73 -11.04 -38.27
N GLY A 178 -1.02 -11.51 -37.25
CA GLY A 178 0.13 -10.83 -36.69
C GLY A 178 0.10 -10.83 -35.18
N GLN A 179 0.97 -10.00 -34.60
CA GLN A 179 0.97 -9.74 -33.17
C GLN A 179 0.02 -8.59 -32.87
N LEU A 180 -0.93 -8.83 -31.98
CA LEU A 180 -1.85 -7.84 -31.46
C LEU A 180 -1.49 -7.49 -30.02
N HIS A 181 -1.74 -6.24 -29.68
CA HIS A 181 -1.62 -5.67 -28.37
C HIS A 181 -3.02 -5.32 -27.87
N CYS A 182 -3.35 -5.74 -26.66
CA CYS A 182 -4.60 -5.40 -25.99
C CYS A 182 -4.31 -4.74 -24.65
N SER A 183 -5.05 -3.68 -24.34
CA SER A 183 -5.09 -3.11 -22.99
C SER A 183 -6.52 -3.00 -22.50
N ILE A 184 -6.72 -3.35 -21.24
CA ILE A 184 -7.97 -3.21 -20.52
C ILE A 184 -7.67 -2.33 -19.32
N ASN A 185 -8.36 -1.20 -19.21
CA ASN A 185 -8.22 -0.26 -18.11
C ASN A 185 -9.57 -0.07 -17.43
N TYR A 186 -9.62 -0.33 -16.13
CA TYR A 186 -10.73 0.07 -15.29
C TYR A 186 -10.32 1.26 -14.43
N ASN A 187 -10.98 2.39 -14.64
CA ASN A 187 -10.80 3.57 -13.81
C ASN A 187 -11.88 3.58 -12.70
N GLY A 188 -11.44 3.41 -11.45
CA GLY A 188 -12.34 3.41 -10.28
C GLY A 188 -13.00 4.77 -9.99
N ILE A 189 -12.38 5.88 -10.41
CA ILE A 189 -12.93 7.23 -10.22
C ILE A 189 -14.10 7.45 -11.17
N SER A 190 -13.90 7.18 -12.47
CA SER A 190 -14.94 7.36 -13.49
C SER A 190 -15.87 6.15 -13.64
N LYS A 191 -15.61 5.07 -12.89
CA LYS A 191 -16.34 3.78 -12.93
C LYS A 191 -16.51 3.29 -14.37
N ARG A 192 -15.40 3.24 -15.09
CA ARG A 192 -15.41 3.02 -16.55
C ARG A 192 -14.37 2.01 -16.94
N MET A 193 -14.80 1.06 -17.76
CA MET A 193 -13.95 0.08 -18.40
C MET A 193 -13.64 0.55 -19.82
N GLU A 194 -12.37 0.56 -20.18
CA GLU A 194 -11.87 0.85 -21.52
C GLU A 194 -11.07 -0.33 -22.05
N VAL A 195 -11.36 -0.71 -23.29
CA VAL A 195 -10.64 -1.77 -23.99
C VAL A 195 -10.05 -1.17 -25.26
N ARG A 196 -8.74 -1.32 -25.45
CA ARG A 196 -8.00 -0.90 -26.66
C ARG A 196 -7.32 -2.12 -27.26
N VAL A 197 -7.39 -2.24 -28.58
CA VAL A 197 -6.71 -3.30 -29.35
C VAL A 197 -5.99 -2.67 -30.54
N SER A 198 -4.77 -3.10 -30.82
CA SER A 198 -3.95 -2.59 -31.92
C SER A 198 -2.92 -3.59 -32.40
N GLU A 199 -2.47 -3.44 -33.64
CA GLU A 199 -1.26 -4.09 -34.17
C GLU A 199 0.02 -3.37 -33.67
N SER A 200 -0.08 -2.08 -33.32
CA SER A 200 1.03 -1.30 -32.76
C SER A 200 1.14 -1.49 -31.24
N LYS A 201 2.38 -1.43 -30.74
CA LYS A 201 2.68 -1.38 -29.30
C LYS A 201 2.16 -0.11 -28.62
N GLU A 202 1.91 0.96 -29.39
CA GLU A 202 1.53 2.28 -28.88
C GLU A 202 0.03 2.40 -28.56
N LEU A 203 -0.49 1.51 -27.72
CA LEU A 203 -1.91 1.50 -27.35
C LEU A 203 -2.37 2.76 -26.60
N LYS A 204 -1.47 3.40 -25.83
CA LYS A 204 -1.81 4.56 -25.00
C LYS A 204 -2.34 5.75 -25.81
N MET A 205 -1.97 5.85 -27.09
CA MET A 205 -2.37 6.95 -27.98
C MET A 205 -3.61 6.63 -28.81
N MET A 206 -4.13 5.41 -28.74
CA MET A 206 -5.29 4.98 -29.52
C MET A 206 -6.61 5.21 -28.78
N SER A 207 -7.65 5.55 -29.52
CA SER A 207 -9.01 5.63 -29.00
C SER A 207 -9.45 4.27 -28.45
N ALA A 208 -10.23 4.30 -27.35
CA ALA A 208 -10.82 3.09 -26.79
C ALA A 208 -11.77 2.47 -27.81
N LEU A 209 -11.57 1.20 -28.09
CA LEU A 209 -12.41 0.43 -29.00
C LEU A 209 -13.77 0.11 -28.37
N LEU A 210 -13.77 -0.05 -27.06
CA LEU A 210 -14.96 -0.13 -26.23
C LEU A 210 -14.71 0.69 -24.97
N SER A 211 -15.60 1.62 -24.66
CA SER A 211 -15.60 2.39 -23.41
C SER A 211 -16.98 2.32 -22.80
N TYR A 212 -17.11 1.72 -21.62
CA TYR A 212 -18.40 1.46 -21.01
C TYR A 212 -18.41 1.78 -19.50
N PRO A 213 -19.41 2.53 -18.99
CA PRO A 213 -19.55 2.79 -17.57
C PRO A 213 -20.04 1.53 -16.84
N VAL A 214 -19.25 1.03 -15.88
CA VAL A 214 -19.59 -0.13 -15.06
C VAL A 214 -19.06 0.09 -13.65
N ASP A 215 -19.91 -0.04 -12.64
CA ASP A 215 -19.50 0.12 -11.24
C ASP A 215 -19.01 -1.23 -10.69
N LEU A 216 -17.69 -1.39 -10.62
CA LEU A 216 -17.04 -2.57 -10.03
C LEU A 216 -16.59 -2.34 -8.58
N THR A 217 -16.81 -1.15 -8.02
CA THR A 217 -16.27 -0.76 -6.71
C THR A 217 -16.67 -1.76 -5.62
N SER A 218 -17.93 -2.21 -5.62
CA SER A 218 -18.41 -3.15 -4.61
C SER A 218 -17.73 -4.53 -4.69
N LEU A 219 -17.36 -4.97 -5.90
CA LEU A 219 -16.68 -6.25 -6.14
C LEU A 219 -15.22 -6.12 -5.75
N LEU A 220 -14.51 -5.12 -6.30
CA LEU A 220 -13.06 -4.95 -6.13
C LEU A 220 -12.67 -4.70 -4.66
N LEU A 221 -13.52 -4.05 -3.87
CA LEU A 221 -13.22 -3.71 -2.47
C LEU A 221 -13.52 -4.83 -1.46
N LYS A 222 -14.40 -5.78 -1.79
CA LYS A 222 -14.87 -6.81 -0.84
C LYS A 222 -14.12 -8.12 -0.98
N GLU A 223 -13.62 -8.41 -2.17
CA GLU A 223 -13.14 -9.75 -2.54
C GLU A 223 -11.66 -9.72 -2.91
N LYS A 224 -10.99 -10.86 -2.71
CA LYS A 224 -9.71 -11.12 -3.38
C LYS A 224 -10.05 -11.72 -4.75
N PHE A 225 -9.18 -11.55 -5.74
CA PHE A 225 -9.40 -12.05 -7.09
C PHE A 225 -8.22 -12.86 -7.59
N PHE A 226 -8.50 -14.00 -8.23
CA PHE A 226 -7.55 -14.56 -9.17
C PHE A 226 -7.64 -13.79 -10.48
N VAL A 227 -6.49 -13.59 -11.10
CA VAL A 227 -6.36 -12.90 -12.38
C VAL A 227 -5.86 -13.91 -13.40
N GLY A 228 -6.50 -13.98 -14.55
CA GLY A 228 -6.11 -14.92 -15.58
C GLY A 228 -6.57 -14.53 -16.98
N MET A 229 -6.10 -15.31 -17.93
CA MET A 229 -6.62 -15.31 -19.30
C MET A 229 -7.11 -16.69 -19.67
N ARG A 230 -8.11 -16.72 -20.53
CA ARG A 230 -8.68 -17.95 -21.07
C ARG A 230 -8.81 -17.83 -22.57
N TYR A 231 -8.43 -18.91 -23.25
CA TYR A 231 -8.77 -19.15 -24.63
C TYR A 231 -9.80 -20.28 -24.72
N SER A 232 -10.82 -20.07 -25.55
CA SER A 232 -11.78 -21.10 -25.92
C SER A 232 -11.87 -21.15 -27.44
N GLY A 233 -11.24 -22.18 -28.01
CA GLY A 233 -11.35 -22.54 -29.43
C GLY A 233 -12.16 -23.82 -29.61
N ARG A 234 -12.62 -24.09 -30.84
CA ARG A 234 -13.39 -25.32 -31.13
C ARG A 234 -12.52 -26.58 -31.10
N ASN A 235 -11.29 -26.48 -31.62
CA ASN A 235 -10.39 -27.62 -31.81
C ASN A 235 -9.01 -27.34 -31.20
N LEU A 236 -8.22 -28.39 -31.01
CA LEU A 236 -6.85 -28.31 -30.47
C LEU A 236 -5.81 -27.79 -31.48
N THR A 237 -6.15 -27.68 -32.77
CA THR A 237 -5.27 -27.06 -33.76
C THR A 237 -5.42 -25.54 -33.80
N GLN A 238 -6.55 -25.03 -33.31
CA GLN A 238 -6.80 -23.60 -33.16
C GLN A 238 -6.28 -23.13 -31.81
N GLY A 239 -5.53 -22.03 -31.85
CA GLY A 239 -4.96 -21.47 -30.64
C GLY A 239 -4.40 -20.08 -30.84
N ILE A 240 -3.93 -19.54 -29.74
CA ILE A 240 -3.20 -18.29 -29.69
C ILE A 240 -1.88 -18.50 -28.96
N ASN A 241 -0.90 -17.70 -29.34
CA ASN A 241 0.35 -17.58 -28.61
C ASN A 241 0.30 -16.28 -27.81
N LEU A 242 0.26 -16.39 -26.48
CA LEU A 242 0.38 -15.26 -25.58
C LEU A 242 1.87 -14.95 -25.38
N ILE A 243 2.29 -13.76 -25.81
CA ILE A 243 3.70 -13.36 -25.91
C ILE A 243 4.12 -12.57 -24.66
N SER A 244 3.26 -11.67 -24.18
CA SER A 244 3.50 -10.94 -22.94
C SER A 244 2.20 -10.62 -22.22
N TRP A 245 2.28 -10.45 -20.89
CA TRP A 245 1.16 -10.10 -20.04
C TRP A 245 1.61 -9.33 -18.81
N SER A 246 1.03 -8.17 -18.57
CA SER A 246 1.19 -7.39 -17.36
C SER A 246 -0.14 -6.98 -16.75
N PHE A 247 -0.10 -6.71 -15.46
CA PHE A 247 -1.24 -6.27 -14.67
C PHE A 247 -0.74 -5.33 -13.57
N THR A 248 -1.46 -4.23 -13.36
CA THR A 248 -1.21 -3.25 -12.31
C THR A 248 -2.52 -2.90 -11.62
N ILE A 249 -2.47 -2.76 -10.29
CA ILE A 249 -3.57 -2.19 -9.50
C ILE A 249 -3.23 -0.73 -9.23
N ASP A 250 -4.08 0.16 -9.72
CA ASP A 250 -3.90 1.60 -9.57
C ASP A 250 -4.71 2.07 -8.36
N GLN A 251 -4.05 2.55 -7.31
CA GLN A 251 -4.72 2.91 -6.04
C GLN A 251 -5.39 4.30 -6.07
N GLY A 252 -6.00 4.68 -7.20
CA GLY A 252 -6.80 5.91 -7.31
C GLY A 252 -6.01 7.16 -6.95
N HIS A 253 -4.83 7.35 -7.55
CA HIS A 253 -4.03 8.55 -7.29
C HIS A 253 -4.82 9.81 -7.71
N ILE A 254 -5.38 10.53 -6.73
CA ILE A 254 -5.91 11.90 -6.90
C ILE A 254 -4.76 12.90 -7.21
N HIS A 255 -3.51 12.45 -7.13
CA HIS A 255 -2.33 13.30 -7.30
C HIS A 255 -1.65 12.97 -8.63
N SER A 256 -2.32 13.27 -9.74
CA SER A 256 -1.59 13.63 -10.96
C SER A 256 -0.92 15.00 -10.74
N MET A 257 0.07 15.04 -9.84
CA MET A 257 0.91 16.21 -9.54
C MET A 257 2.07 16.32 -10.55
N HIS A 258 1.85 15.95 -11.80
CA HIS A 258 2.78 16.20 -12.90
C HIS A 258 2.02 16.82 -14.06
N SER A 259 2.10 18.16 -14.06
CA SER A 259 1.96 19.10 -15.18
C SER A 259 1.19 18.61 -16.40
N GLU A 260 -0.04 19.08 -16.52
CA GLU A 260 -0.56 19.46 -17.84
C GLU A 260 0.47 20.40 -18.49
N PRO A 261 0.95 20.12 -19.72
CA PRO A 261 1.84 21.06 -20.40
C PRO A 261 1.10 22.39 -20.53
N LEU A 262 1.74 23.46 -20.06
CA LEU A 262 1.22 24.81 -20.15
C LEU A 262 0.92 25.10 -21.63
N ASP A 263 -0.35 25.23 -22.00
CA ASP A 263 -0.73 25.63 -23.36
C ASP A 263 -0.17 27.04 -23.61
N PRO A 264 0.78 27.24 -24.54
CA PRO A 264 1.34 28.56 -24.81
C PRO A 264 0.31 29.56 -25.36
N ARG A 265 -0.93 29.13 -25.63
CA ARG A 265 -2.03 29.98 -26.10
C ARG A 265 -2.94 30.51 -24.99
N SER A 266 -2.74 30.12 -23.74
CA SER A 266 -3.63 30.53 -22.64
C SER A 266 -3.31 31.90 -22.02
N PHE A 267 -2.43 32.70 -22.62
CA PHE A 267 -2.26 34.11 -22.26
C PHE A 267 -3.35 34.98 -22.90
N VAL A 268 -4.61 34.70 -22.57
CA VAL A 268 -5.67 35.69 -22.65
C VAL A 268 -6.35 35.68 -21.29
N VAL A 269 -5.91 36.63 -20.46
CA VAL A 269 -6.55 36.95 -19.18
C VAL A 269 -7.95 37.45 -19.49
N THR A 270 -8.94 36.61 -19.27
CA THR A 270 -10.32 37.05 -19.04
C THR A 270 -10.70 36.62 -17.64
N THR A 271 -10.76 37.62 -16.78
CA THR A 271 -11.30 37.62 -15.43
C THR A 271 -12.73 37.10 -15.46
N HIS A 272 -13.00 35.98 -14.81
CA HIS A 272 -14.31 35.74 -14.21
C HIS A 272 -14.15 34.83 -13.01
N GLU A 273 -14.35 35.43 -11.84
CA GLU A 273 -14.57 34.71 -10.60
C GLU A 273 -15.97 34.06 -10.58
N ASP A 274 -16.16 33.24 -9.57
CA ASP A 274 -17.38 32.55 -9.13
C ASP A 274 -17.74 31.26 -9.88
N TYR A 275 -17.46 30.11 -9.26
CA TYR A 275 -18.37 29.50 -8.27
C TYR A 275 -17.64 28.47 -7.38
N LEU A 276 -17.65 28.77 -6.08
CA LEU A 276 -17.28 27.91 -4.95
C LEU A 276 -18.10 26.61 -4.90
N ALA A 277 -17.47 25.51 -4.49
CA ALA A 277 -18.09 24.58 -3.53
C ALA A 277 -17.06 23.67 -2.83
N ASN A 278 -16.55 24.15 -1.69
CA ASN A 278 -16.40 23.38 -0.44
C ASN A 278 -15.70 22.01 -0.49
N HIS A 279 -14.36 22.02 -0.54
CA HIS A 279 -13.60 21.01 0.20
C HIS A 279 -13.32 21.51 1.61
N LYS A 280 -14.22 21.16 2.54
CA LYS A 280 -13.99 21.26 3.98
C LYS A 280 -12.80 20.38 4.33
N ARG A 281 -11.61 20.99 4.33
CA ARG A 281 -10.37 20.42 4.85
C ARG A 281 -10.63 20.03 6.29
N ARG A 282 -10.79 18.73 6.56
CA ARG A 282 -10.86 18.19 7.91
C ARG A 282 -9.47 18.36 8.52
N GLY A 283 -9.19 19.57 9.03
CA GLY A 283 -8.02 19.84 9.85
C GLY A 283 -8.05 18.86 11.01
N TYR A 284 -6.90 18.23 11.27
CA TYR A 284 -6.69 17.31 12.37
C TYR A 284 -6.15 18.13 13.56
N PRO A 285 -7.00 18.80 14.38
CA PRO A 285 -6.55 19.72 15.43
C PRO A 285 -5.72 19.02 16.51
N TRP A 286 -5.80 17.68 16.58
CA TRP A 286 -5.10 16.89 17.57
C TRP A 286 -3.57 16.99 17.45
N GLY A 287 -3.04 17.08 16.22
CA GLY A 287 -1.60 17.24 16.01
C GLY A 287 -1.08 18.56 16.58
N PHE A 288 -1.84 19.65 16.39
CA PHE A 288 -1.48 20.95 16.92
C PHE A 288 -1.54 20.99 18.46
N LEU A 289 -2.53 20.33 19.06
CA LEU A 289 -2.64 20.23 20.53
C LEU A 289 -1.45 19.48 21.14
N LEU A 290 -0.98 18.39 20.52
CA LEU A 290 0.19 17.65 21.01
C LEU A 290 1.47 18.49 20.95
N VAL A 291 1.68 19.26 19.89
CA VAL A 291 2.84 20.16 19.75
C VAL A 291 2.79 21.26 20.82
N MET A 292 1.62 21.82 21.10
CA MET A 292 1.45 22.87 22.11
C MET A 292 1.72 22.35 23.54
N VAL A 293 1.20 21.16 23.90
CA VAL A 293 1.45 20.55 25.21
C VAL A 293 2.93 20.21 25.39
N PHE A 294 3.60 19.78 24.32
CA PHE A 294 5.03 19.51 24.35
C PHE A 294 5.86 20.78 24.55
N ALA A 295 5.57 21.84 23.80
CA ALA A 295 6.25 23.13 23.94
C ALA A 295 6.07 23.72 25.36
N ALA A 296 4.86 23.63 25.92
CA ALA A 296 4.58 24.07 27.29
C ALA A 296 5.38 23.29 28.34
N SER A 297 5.45 21.96 28.20
CA SER A 297 6.22 21.10 29.10
C SER A 297 7.72 21.44 29.07
N CYS A 298 8.29 21.68 27.89
CA CYS A 298 9.69 22.10 27.75
C CYS A 298 9.96 23.46 28.42
N ALA A 299 9.05 24.43 28.30
CA ALA A 299 9.21 25.74 28.93
C ALA A 299 9.24 25.64 30.47
N VAL A 300 8.37 24.82 31.06
CA VAL A 300 8.34 24.60 32.51
C VAL A 300 9.63 23.95 33.00
N LEU A 301 10.17 22.98 32.26
CA LEU A 301 11.45 22.33 32.60
C LEU A 301 12.63 23.31 32.56
N LEU A 302 12.66 24.21 31.59
CA LEU A 302 13.71 25.23 31.50
C LEU A 302 13.65 26.22 32.67
N VAL A 303 12.45 26.67 33.06
CA VAL A 303 12.27 27.57 34.22
C VAL A 303 12.67 26.87 35.52
N TRP A 304 12.28 25.61 35.71
CA TRP A 304 12.69 24.85 36.88
C TRP A 304 14.21 24.68 36.96
N TYR A 305 14.85 24.41 35.81
CA TYR A 305 16.30 24.26 35.73
C TYR A 305 17.04 25.55 36.10
N THR A 306 16.59 26.71 35.63
CA THR A 306 17.23 27.99 35.97
C THR A 306 17.09 28.32 37.46
N ILE A 307 15.92 28.11 38.06
CA ILE A 307 15.71 28.33 39.50
C ILE A 307 16.59 27.38 40.34
N ALA A 308 16.62 26.09 40.01
CA ALA A 308 17.45 25.11 40.71
C ALA A 308 18.94 25.43 40.61
N SER A 309 19.39 25.95 39.45
CA SER A 309 20.77 26.40 39.27
C SER A 309 21.12 27.64 40.10
N ALA A 310 20.19 28.60 40.22
CA ALA A 310 20.38 29.82 41.01
C ALA A 310 20.41 29.54 42.52
N TRP A 311 19.52 28.67 43.02
CA TRP A 311 19.50 28.25 44.42
C TRP A 311 20.80 27.55 44.85
N LYS A 312 21.40 26.76 43.95
CA LYS A 312 22.66 26.06 44.21
C LYS A 312 23.84 27.02 44.40
N SER A 313 23.80 28.19 43.78
CA SER A 313 24.83 29.23 43.92
C SER A 313 24.66 30.03 45.23
N ALA A 314 23.43 30.25 45.70
CA ALA A 314 23.16 31.03 46.91
C ALA A 314 23.56 30.32 48.22
N SER A 315 23.52 28.98 48.28
CA SER A 315 23.93 28.22 49.48
C SER A 315 25.45 28.11 49.68
N SER A 316 26.26 28.84 48.92
CA SER A 316 27.72 28.88 49.06
C SER A 316 28.23 29.99 49.99
N GLU A 317 27.39 30.96 50.35
CA GLU A 317 27.74 32.06 51.25
C GLU A 317 26.95 31.96 52.56
N SER A 318 27.43 31.11 53.45
CA SER A 318 27.24 31.29 54.90
C SER A 318 28.57 30.99 55.56
N GLY A 319 29.51 31.91 55.34
CA GLY A 319 30.75 31.99 56.09
C GLY A 319 30.44 32.45 57.50
N THR A 320 30.52 31.50 58.42
CA THR A 320 30.46 31.67 59.88
C THR A 320 31.51 32.71 60.31
N TYR A 321 31.08 33.83 60.90
CA TYR A 321 32.00 34.71 61.64
C TYR A 321 32.50 33.97 62.90
N PRO A 322 33.81 33.88 63.17
CA PRO A 322 34.30 33.28 64.40
C PRO A 322 34.09 34.24 65.57
N ILE A 323 33.24 33.84 66.52
CA ILE A 323 33.12 34.48 67.84
C ILE A 323 34.39 34.12 68.64
N GLN A 324 35.14 35.15 69.02
CA GLN A 324 36.34 35.06 69.84
C GLN A 324 35.94 34.77 71.30
N ALA A 325 35.85 33.49 71.68
CA ALA A 325 35.61 33.10 73.06
C ALA A 325 36.92 33.15 73.87
N GLY A 326 37.03 34.14 74.77
CA GLY A 326 38.12 34.25 75.73
C GLY A 326 38.01 33.17 76.82
N TYR A 327 39.05 32.35 76.96
CA TYR A 327 39.14 31.35 78.03
C TYR A 327 39.51 32.01 79.35
N ARG A 328 38.59 31.96 80.34
CA ARG A 328 38.87 32.30 81.74
C ARG A 328 39.17 31.02 82.51
N LYS A 329 40.42 30.88 82.95
CA LYS A 329 40.93 29.74 83.73
C LYS A 329 40.38 29.82 85.16
N ILE A 330 39.63 28.80 85.60
CA ILE A 330 39.15 28.68 86.98
C ILE A 330 40.11 27.74 87.71
N LEU A 331 40.75 28.25 88.76
CA LEU A 331 41.52 27.48 89.76
C LEU A 331 40.51 26.78 90.67
N MET A 332 40.51 25.45 90.68
CA MET A 332 39.84 24.67 91.74
C MET A 332 40.84 24.46 92.87
N LEU A 333 40.47 24.95 94.05
CA LEU A 333 41.19 24.70 95.30
C LEU A 333 40.63 23.44 95.96
N GLU A 334 41.60 22.67 96.47
CA GLU A 334 41.60 21.66 97.52
C GLU A 334 40.43 21.76 98.53
N GLY A 335 39.84 20.61 98.87
CA GLY A 335 38.75 20.49 99.83
C GLY A 335 38.53 19.05 100.29
N GLU A 336 39.51 18.53 101.01
CA GLU A 336 39.44 17.72 102.24
C GLU A 336 38.22 16.80 102.51
N SER A 337 38.54 15.50 102.50
CA SER A 337 38.09 14.39 103.38
C SER A 337 37.01 14.65 104.44
N ALA A 338 36.01 13.76 104.52
CA ALA A 338 35.84 12.89 105.69
C ALA A 338 34.57 12.01 105.63
N ASN A 339 34.78 10.77 106.10
CA ASN A 339 33.87 9.92 106.88
C ASN A 339 32.69 9.19 106.21
N GLY A 340 32.67 7.88 106.48
CA GLY A 340 31.54 7.32 107.22
C GLY A 340 30.90 6.08 106.63
N SER A 341 31.51 4.92 106.88
CA SER A 341 30.93 3.58 106.87
C SER A 341 29.72 3.43 107.81
N LEU A 342 28.73 2.59 107.43
CA LEU A 342 27.91 1.63 108.21
C LEU A 342 26.87 1.04 107.21
N GLU A 343 26.91 -0.24 106.80
CA GLU A 343 26.57 -1.50 107.50
C GLU A 343 25.07 -1.89 107.40
N LEU A 344 24.83 -3.21 107.32
CA LEU A 344 23.58 -3.99 107.42
C LEU A 344 22.82 -4.26 106.11
N GLU A 345 22.27 -5.44 105.85
CA GLU A 345 22.45 -6.82 106.33
C GLU A 345 21.58 -7.68 105.40
N ASP A 346 21.98 -8.92 105.17
CA ASP A 346 21.29 -9.92 104.35
C ASP A 346 19.93 -10.38 104.94
N PHE A 347 19.03 -10.78 104.05
CA PHE A 347 18.21 -12.01 104.18
C PHE A 347 18.59 -12.82 102.93
N GLU A 348 19.13 -14.04 102.99
CA GLU A 348 18.81 -15.19 103.85
C GLU A 348 20.05 -16.06 104.13
#